data_AF-A0A560WB86-F1
#
_entry.id   AF-A0A560WB86-F1
#
_cell.length_a   1.000
_cell.length_b   1.000
_cell.length_c   1.000
_cell.angle_alpha   90.00
_cell.angle_beta   90.00
_cell.angle_gamma   90.00
#
_symmetry.space_group_name_H-M   'P 1'
#
loop_
_entity.id
_entity.type
_entity.pdbx_description
1 polymer ?
#
loop_
_entity_poly.entity_id
_entity_poly.type
_entity_poly.pdbx_seq_one_letter_code
_entity_poly.pdbx_strand_id
1 'polypeptide(L)'
;MAIPPKDYNLVVPDGWFKLPLDPEARDRSIVALAERQFSGMDNAPHLKEQVMRELQKTAKDAYQAGGIELYLSTLTIGSLPLSSSLLVSFPMPGTMPSSANVHTVAETLRRSDADITLVTLTAAGKAVREFRTDAASPSTQLGNELPTTTVKYYVPIPAADEWLIMSFSTPLDPLAKQMVGLFDAVADTLHWS
;
A
#
# COMPACT_ATOMS: atom_id res chain seq x y z
N MET A 1 27.04 14.35 -11.64
CA MET A 1 25.74 13.65 -11.73
C MET A 1 25.37 13.23 -10.31
N ALA A 2 24.13 13.47 -9.88
CA ALA A 2 23.70 13.05 -8.55
C ALA A 2 23.53 11.52 -8.52
N ILE A 3 23.82 10.90 -7.38
CA ILE A 3 23.65 9.45 -7.18
C ILE A 3 22.20 9.23 -6.74
N PRO A 4 21.46 8.26 -7.31
CA PRO A 4 20.11 7.96 -6.84
C PRO A 4 20.13 7.50 -5.38
N PRO A 5 19.12 7.87 -4.57
CA PRO A 5 19.00 7.39 -3.21
C PRO A 5 18.87 5.87 -3.23
N LYS A 6 19.39 5.24 -2.19
CA LYS A 6 19.37 3.76 -2.08
C LYS A 6 18.14 3.28 -1.32
N ASP A 7 17.53 4.16 -0.54
CA ASP A 7 16.42 3.82 0.34
C ASP A 7 15.42 4.98 0.47
N TYR A 8 14.29 4.69 1.11
CA TYR A 8 13.31 5.69 1.52
C TYR A 8 12.89 5.47 2.96
N ASN A 9 12.36 6.51 3.56
CA ASN A 9 11.75 6.47 4.88
C ASN A 9 10.30 6.92 4.77
N LEU A 10 9.43 6.24 5.49
CA LEU A 10 8.00 6.50 5.54
C LEU A 10 7.51 6.39 6.98
N VAL A 11 6.76 7.40 7.42
CA VAL A 11 6.17 7.41 8.76
C VAL A 11 4.70 6.99 8.64
N VAL A 12 4.34 5.90 9.31
CA VAL A 12 2.97 5.41 9.41
C VAL A 12 2.42 5.62 10.82
N PRO A 13 1.10 5.75 11.00
CA PRO A 13 0.51 5.90 12.33
C PRO A 13 0.79 4.70 13.24
N ASP A 14 0.73 4.95 14.54
CA ASP A 14 0.75 3.86 15.53
C ASP A 14 -0.37 2.85 15.23
N GLY A 15 -0.09 1.57 15.41
CA GLY A 15 -1.04 0.50 15.08
C GLY A 15 -1.02 0.05 13.62
N TRP A 16 -0.11 0.58 12.79
CA TRP A 16 0.21 -0.02 11.50
C TRP A 16 1.34 -1.04 11.67
N PHE A 17 1.11 -2.26 11.20
CA PHE A 17 2.12 -3.31 11.23
C PHE A 17 2.84 -3.38 9.89
N LYS A 18 4.18 -3.27 9.90
CA LYS A 18 5.05 -3.42 8.73
C LYS A 18 5.40 -4.89 8.52
N LEU A 19 5.07 -5.41 7.34
CA LEU A 19 5.44 -6.73 6.85
C LEU A 19 6.41 -6.58 5.66
N PRO A 20 7.72 -6.88 5.85
CA PRO A 20 8.65 -7.05 4.73
C PRO A 20 8.17 -8.17 3.81
N LEU A 21 8.23 -7.94 2.49
CA LEU A 21 7.78 -8.92 1.50
C LEU A 21 8.90 -9.83 0.98
N ASP A 22 10.15 -9.48 1.27
CA ASP A 22 11.32 -10.30 0.95
C ASP A 22 11.21 -11.71 1.59
N PRO A 23 11.42 -12.81 0.83
CA PRO A 23 11.25 -14.17 1.32
C PRO A 23 12.04 -14.52 2.59
N GLU A 24 13.22 -13.93 2.83
CA GLU A 24 14.06 -14.25 4.00
C GLU A 24 13.48 -13.67 5.31
N ALA A 25 12.71 -12.59 5.20
CA ALA A 25 12.14 -11.85 6.33
C ALA A 25 10.61 -12.04 6.46
N ARG A 26 9.92 -12.30 5.35
CA ARG A 26 8.45 -12.34 5.26
C ARG A 26 7.85 -13.38 6.19
N ASP A 27 8.30 -14.63 6.10
CA ASP A 27 7.64 -15.74 6.81
C ASP A 27 7.75 -15.58 8.33
N ARG A 28 8.91 -15.13 8.84
CA ARG A 28 9.10 -14.80 10.26
C ARG A 28 8.21 -13.63 10.70
N SER A 29 8.09 -12.60 9.88
CA SER A 29 7.28 -11.41 10.19
C SER A 29 5.78 -11.72 10.21
N ILE A 30 5.30 -12.63 9.35
CA ILE A 30 3.91 -13.11 9.37
C ILE A 30 3.60 -13.87 10.66
N VAL A 31 4.51 -14.75 11.11
CA VAL A 31 4.34 -15.46 12.38
C VAL A 31 4.26 -14.48 13.54
N ALA A 32 5.16 -13.50 13.61
CA ALA A 32 5.14 -12.46 14.65
C ALA A 32 3.84 -11.63 14.64
N LEU A 33 3.32 -11.28 13.46
CA LEU A 33 2.02 -10.60 13.34
C LEU A 33 0.88 -11.45 13.89
N ALA A 34 0.86 -12.73 13.54
CA ALA A 34 -0.17 -13.66 14.00
C ALA A 34 -0.11 -13.88 15.52
N GLU A 35 1.09 -13.96 16.10
CA GLU A 35 1.23 -14.05 17.56
C GLU A 35 0.71 -12.79 18.25
N ARG A 36 1.00 -11.60 17.71
CA ARG A 36 0.53 -10.34 18.27
C ARG A 36 -0.99 -10.16 18.15
N GLN A 37 -1.55 -10.45 16.98
CA GLN A 37 -2.99 -10.33 16.71
C GLN A 37 -3.83 -11.29 17.54
N PHE A 38 -3.35 -12.52 17.73
CA PHE A 38 -4.09 -13.57 18.42
C PHE A 38 -3.65 -13.80 19.87
N SER A 39 -2.82 -12.92 20.44
CA SER A 39 -2.40 -13.00 21.84
C SER A 39 -3.61 -12.87 22.76
N GLY A 40 -3.87 -13.87 23.61
CA GLY A 40 -5.01 -13.90 24.52
C GLY A 40 -6.34 -14.37 23.92
N MET A 41 -6.36 -14.81 22.65
CA MET A 41 -7.53 -15.47 22.04
C MET A 41 -7.38 -17.00 22.06
N ASP A 42 -7.88 -17.65 23.10
CA ASP A 42 -7.75 -19.12 23.28
C ASP A 42 -8.69 -19.97 22.40
N ASN A 43 -9.68 -19.37 21.72
CA ASN A 43 -10.79 -20.11 21.12
C ASN A 43 -10.93 -19.99 19.58
N ALA A 44 -9.85 -19.68 18.85
CA ALA A 44 -9.94 -19.52 17.40
C ALA A 44 -8.73 -20.04 16.58
N PRO A 45 -8.20 -21.27 16.84
CA PRO A 45 -7.04 -21.79 16.11
C PRO A 45 -7.28 -21.92 14.60
N HIS A 46 -8.46 -22.38 14.18
CA HIS A 46 -8.80 -22.51 12.75
C HIS A 46 -8.91 -21.16 12.04
N LEU A 47 -9.47 -20.14 12.69
CA LEU A 47 -9.55 -18.78 12.15
C LEU A 47 -8.17 -18.16 12.03
N LYS A 48 -7.32 -18.33 13.06
CA LYS A 48 -5.92 -17.89 13.03
C LYS A 48 -5.18 -18.49 11.86
N GLU A 49 -5.28 -19.81 11.66
CA GLU A 49 -4.66 -20.47 10.51
C GLU A 49 -5.19 -19.96 9.16
N GLN A 50 -6.50 -19.72 9.04
CA GLN A 50 -7.08 -19.19 7.82
C GLN A 50 -6.53 -17.79 7.49
N VAL A 51 -6.58 -16.87 8.46
CA VAL A 51 -6.04 -15.51 8.31
C VAL A 51 -4.55 -15.53 7.96
N MET A 52 -3.78 -16.42 8.60
CA MET A 52 -2.36 -16.59 8.29
C MET A 52 -2.12 -17.06 6.85
N ARG A 53 -2.88 -18.05 6.38
CA ARG A 53 -2.77 -18.57 5.01
C ARG A 53 -3.13 -17.50 3.98
N GLU A 54 -4.18 -16.74 4.23
CA GLU A 54 -4.59 -15.63 3.37
C GLU A 54 -3.52 -14.54 3.33
N LEU A 55 -2.99 -14.14 4.49
CA LEU A 55 -1.91 -13.15 4.57
C LEU A 55 -0.64 -13.61 3.86
N GLN A 56 -0.24 -14.88 4.01
CA GLN A 56 0.90 -15.46 3.28
C GLN A 56 0.70 -15.41 1.77
N LYS A 57 -0.50 -15.74 1.30
CA LYS A 57 -0.85 -15.67 -0.11
C LYS A 57 -0.77 -14.24 -0.62
N THR A 58 -1.42 -13.29 0.06
CA THR A 58 -1.39 -11.87 -0.31
C THR A 58 0.03 -11.31 -0.33
N ALA A 59 0.85 -11.62 0.68
CA ALA A 59 2.23 -11.17 0.74
C ALA A 59 3.09 -11.75 -0.40
N LYS A 60 2.86 -13.02 -0.76
CA LYS A 60 3.53 -13.65 -1.91
C LYS A 60 3.11 -13.01 -3.23
N ASP A 61 1.82 -12.80 -3.43
CA ASP A 61 1.28 -12.20 -4.66
C ASP A 61 1.78 -10.74 -4.80
N ALA A 62 1.82 -9.99 -3.69
CA ALA A 62 2.37 -8.64 -3.65
C ALA A 62 3.86 -8.62 -4.01
N TYR A 63 4.67 -9.52 -3.46
CA TYR A 63 6.09 -9.64 -3.80
C TYR A 63 6.30 -9.93 -5.29
N GLN A 64 5.52 -10.87 -5.85
CA GLN A 64 5.56 -11.20 -7.28
C GLN A 64 5.14 -10.04 -8.18
N ALA A 65 4.35 -9.10 -7.68
CA ALA A 65 3.95 -7.88 -8.37
C ALA A 65 4.91 -6.69 -8.15
N GLY A 66 6.05 -6.91 -7.47
CA GLY A 66 7.08 -5.88 -7.24
C GLY A 66 6.98 -5.20 -5.89
N GLY A 67 6.11 -5.69 -5.02
CA GLY A 67 5.96 -5.26 -3.64
C GLY A 67 7.22 -5.52 -2.82
N ILE A 68 7.63 -4.52 -2.06
CA ILE A 68 8.76 -4.59 -1.12
C ILE A 68 8.29 -4.63 0.32
N GLU A 69 7.22 -3.89 0.64
CA GLU A 69 6.70 -3.75 2.00
C GLU A 69 5.17 -3.66 1.98
N LEU A 70 4.52 -4.41 2.87
CA LEU A 70 3.09 -4.32 3.10
C LEU A 70 2.84 -3.82 4.52
N TYR A 71 2.04 -2.78 4.66
CA TYR A 71 1.57 -2.30 5.95
C TYR A 71 0.08 -2.61 6.11
N LEU A 72 -0.29 -3.10 7.28
CA LEU A 72 -1.67 -3.42 7.64
C LEU A 72 -2.09 -2.61 8.86
N SER A 73 -3.17 -1.85 8.73
CA SER A 73 -3.76 -1.12 9.84
C SER A 73 -4.48 -2.07 10.79
N THR A 74 -4.15 -1.99 12.08
CA THR A 74 -4.91 -2.62 13.16
C THR A 74 -5.60 -1.57 14.03
N LEU A 75 -5.81 -0.36 13.50
CA LEU A 75 -6.46 0.74 14.21
C LEU A 75 -7.92 0.42 14.52
N THR A 76 -8.41 0.95 15.63
CA THR A 76 -9.83 0.88 16.02
C THR A 76 -10.29 2.27 16.46
N ILE A 77 -11.50 2.68 16.06
CA ILE A 77 -12.19 3.85 16.62
C ILE A 77 -13.37 3.33 17.43
N GLY A 78 -13.31 3.47 18.76
CA GLY A 78 -14.24 2.80 19.65
C GLY A 78 -14.15 1.29 19.46
N SER A 79 -15.24 0.66 19.00
CA SER A 79 -15.30 -0.77 18.70
C SER A 79 -15.19 -1.10 17.20
N LEU A 80 -15.03 -0.10 16.32
CA LEU A 80 -15.00 -0.29 14.87
C LEU A 80 -13.54 -0.44 14.38
N PRO A 81 -13.15 -1.58 13.78
CA PRO A 81 -11.83 -1.72 13.16
C PRO A 81 -11.72 -0.86 11.89
N LEU A 82 -10.63 -0.09 11.81
CA LEU A 82 -10.28 0.70 10.64
C LEU A 82 -9.39 -0.10 9.69
N SER A 83 -10.00 -1.06 9.00
CA SER A 83 -9.32 -1.88 7.99
C SER A 83 -8.75 -1.01 6.86
N SER A 84 -7.43 -1.06 6.71
CA SER A 84 -6.73 -0.46 5.58
C SER A 84 -5.36 -1.08 5.39
N SER A 85 -4.79 -0.92 4.20
CA SER A 85 -3.44 -1.39 3.89
C SER A 85 -2.68 -0.37 3.06
N LEU A 86 -1.35 -0.47 3.11
CA LEU A 86 -0.43 0.21 2.21
C LEU A 86 0.54 -0.82 1.65
N LEU A 87 0.58 -0.97 0.34
CA LEU A 87 1.64 -1.69 -0.36
C LEU A 87 2.62 -0.67 -0.95
N VAL A 88 3.90 -0.80 -0.60
CA VAL A 88 4.99 -0.12 -1.29
C VAL A 88 5.61 -1.07 -2.31
N SER A 89 5.78 -0.63 -3.55
CA SER A 89 6.29 -1.45 -4.64
C SER A 89 7.12 -0.66 -5.65
N PHE A 90 7.91 -1.38 -6.43
CA PHE A 90 8.48 -0.88 -7.68
C PHE A 90 7.62 -1.37 -8.87
N PRO A 91 7.49 -0.56 -9.94
CA PRO A 91 6.79 -1.00 -11.13
C PRO A 91 7.53 -2.17 -11.78
N MET A 92 6.77 -3.15 -12.27
CA MET A 92 7.35 -4.21 -13.09
C MET A 92 7.91 -3.64 -14.40
N PRO A 93 9.00 -4.20 -14.94
CA PRO A 93 9.57 -3.75 -16.21
C PRO A 93 8.52 -3.67 -17.32
N GLY A 94 8.43 -2.52 -18.00
CA GLY A 94 7.47 -2.29 -19.09
C GLY A 94 6.05 -1.92 -18.67
N THR A 95 5.73 -1.86 -17.37
CA THR A 95 4.40 -1.44 -16.89
C THR A 95 4.24 0.09 -16.77
N MET A 96 5.35 0.80 -16.64
CA MET A 96 5.42 2.26 -16.53
C MET A 96 6.40 2.83 -17.56
N PRO A 97 6.18 4.08 -18.02
CA PRO A 97 7.14 4.72 -18.90
C PRO A 97 8.45 4.98 -18.16
N SER A 98 9.58 4.72 -18.83
CA SER A 98 10.91 5.10 -18.31
C SER A 98 11.10 6.60 -18.52
N SER A 99 10.60 7.36 -17.57
CA SER A 99 10.65 8.82 -17.55
C SER A 99 10.40 9.27 -16.11
N ALA A 100 11.25 10.12 -15.57
CA ALA A 100 10.99 10.79 -14.28
C ALA A 100 9.92 11.91 -14.37
N ASN A 101 9.36 12.18 -15.57
CA ASN A 101 8.39 13.25 -15.76
C ASN A 101 6.97 12.83 -15.34
N VAL A 102 6.48 13.43 -14.24
CA VAL A 102 5.13 13.22 -13.72
C VAL A 102 4.02 13.48 -14.75
N HIS A 103 4.20 14.39 -15.70
CA HIS A 103 3.19 14.64 -16.74
C HIS A 103 3.07 13.48 -17.73
N THR A 104 4.19 12.86 -18.11
CA THR A 104 4.20 11.68 -18.99
C THR A 104 3.53 10.49 -18.32
N VAL A 105 3.80 10.27 -17.03
CA VAL A 105 3.15 9.21 -16.25
C VAL A 105 1.67 9.48 -16.09
N ALA A 106 1.27 10.68 -15.71
CA ALA A 106 -0.14 11.04 -15.55
C ALA A 106 -0.94 10.79 -16.83
N GLU A 107 -0.39 11.16 -18.00
CA GLU A 107 -1.04 10.91 -19.29
C GLU A 107 -1.16 9.41 -19.61
N THR A 108 -0.15 8.63 -19.25
CA THR A 108 -0.18 7.17 -19.44
C THR A 108 -1.28 6.52 -18.59
N LEU A 109 -1.44 6.99 -17.35
CA LEU A 109 -2.40 6.47 -16.36
C LEU A 109 -3.85 6.92 -16.63
N ARG A 110 -4.06 8.09 -17.24
CA ARG A 110 -5.40 8.61 -17.62
C ARG A 110 -6.16 7.73 -18.60
N ARG A 111 -5.50 6.75 -19.22
CA ARG A 111 -6.16 5.72 -20.04
C ARG A 111 -7.01 4.74 -19.22
N SER A 112 -6.96 4.84 -17.89
CA SER A 112 -7.82 4.11 -16.95
C SER A 112 -8.98 4.98 -16.45
N ASP A 113 -10.04 4.36 -15.94
CA ASP A 113 -11.21 5.03 -15.33
C ASP A 113 -10.93 5.55 -13.90
N ALA A 114 -9.71 6.01 -13.65
CA ALA A 114 -9.27 6.50 -12.36
C ALA A 114 -9.08 8.02 -12.39
N ASP A 115 -9.29 8.68 -11.25
CA ASP A 115 -9.05 10.10 -11.09
C ASP A 115 -7.54 10.34 -10.91
N ILE A 116 -6.92 10.95 -11.92
CA ILE A 116 -5.47 11.21 -11.97
C ILE A 116 -5.19 12.69 -11.73
N THR A 117 -4.47 12.97 -10.65
CA THR A 117 -4.06 14.31 -10.24
C THR A 117 -2.55 14.42 -10.07
N LEU A 118 -2.00 15.63 -10.22
CA LEU A 118 -0.61 15.93 -9.90
C LEU A 118 -0.57 16.57 -8.51
N VAL A 119 0.29 16.04 -7.66
CA VAL A 119 0.47 16.51 -6.28
C VAL A 119 1.94 16.81 -6.00
N THR A 120 2.21 17.51 -4.91
CA THR A 120 3.56 17.75 -4.41
C THR A 120 3.62 17.23 -2.98
N LEU A 121 4.46 16.22 -2.76
CA LEU A 121 4.78 15.70 -1.43
C LEU A 121 5.88 16.57 -0.82
N THR A 122 5.76 16.92 0.46
CA THR A 122 6.60 17.92 1.14
C THR A 122 8.09 17.62 1.00
N ALA A 123 8.51 16.37 1.21
CA ALA A 123 9.91 15.96 1.16
C ALA A 123 10.31 15.20 -0.11
N ALA A 124 9.38 14.51 -0.77
CA ALA A 124 9.66 13.71 -1.97
C ALA A 124 9.44 14.46 -3.30
N GLY A 125 8.82 15.65 -3.29
CA GLY A 125 8.61 16.47 -4.48
C GLY A 125 7.35 16.10 -5.28
N LYS A 126 7.36 16.38 -6.58
CA LYS A 126 6.19 16.15 -7.45
C LYS A 126 5.88 14.67 -7.61
N ALA A 127 4.61 14.30 -7.52
CA ALA A 127 4.13 12.94 -7.71
C ALA A 127 2.82 12.92 -8.52
N VAL A 128 2.47 11.74 -9.06
CA VAL A 128 1.14 11.50 -9.63
C VAL A 128 0.30 10.75 -8.60
N ARG A 129 -0.93 11.21 -8.39
CA ARG A 129 -1.89 10.58 -7.49
C ARG A 129 -3.05 10.01 -8.30
N GLU A 130 -3.30 8.72 -8.15
CA GLU A 130 -4.46 8.01 -8.71
C GLU A 130 -5.46 7.75 -7.58
N PHE A 131 -6.72 8.07 -7.80
CA PHE A 131 -7.83 7.74 -6.90
C PHE A 131 -8.86 6.90 -7.64
N ARG A 132 -9.31 5.81 -7.02
CA ARG A 132 -10.34 4.94 -7.57
C ARG A 132 -11.21 4.35 -6.48
N THR A 133 -12.49 4.21 -6.75
CA THR A 133 -13.41 3.40 -5.94
C THR A 133 -13.91 2.25 -6.79
N ASP A 134 -13.54 1.03 -6.39
CA ASP A 134 -13.99 -0.20 -7.04
C ASP A 134 -15.22 -0.74 -6.30
N ALA A 135 -16.25 -1.15 -7.05
CA ALA A 135 -17.38 -1.87 -6.47
C ALA A 135 -16.92 -3.20 -5.84
N ALA A 136 -17.71 -3.73 -4.92
CA ALA A 136 -17.47 -5.03 -4.32
C ALA A 136 -17.35 -6.10 -5.42
N SER A 137 -16.25 -6.84 -5.42
CA SER A 137 -16.04 -7.95 -6.34
C SER A 137 -15.45 -9.15 -5.60
N PRO A 138 -16.28 -9.98 -4.96
CA PRO A 138 -15.80 -11.12 -4.18
C PRO A 138 -14.94 -12.10 -4.99
N SER A 139 -15.18 -12.22 -6.30
CA SER A 139 -14.39 -13.09 -7.18
C SER A 139 -12.99 -12.58 -7.48
N THR A 140 -12.76 -11.27 -7.43
CA THR A 140 -11.47 -10.65 -7.78
C THR A 140 -10.77 -9.95 -6.60
N GLN A 141 -11.50 -9.68 -5.52
CA GLN A 141 -11.02 -9.03 -4.30
C GLN A 141 -11.00 -10.00 -3.11
N LEU A 142 -10.63 -11.27 -3.34
CA LEU A 142 -10.47 -12.28 -2.28
C LEU A 142 -11.71 -12.41 -1.36
N GLY A 143 -12.90 -12.46 -1.93
CA GLY A 143 -14.14 -12.58 -1.16
C GLY A 143 -14.62 -11.27 -0.55
N ASN A 144 -13.98 -10.12 -0.84
CA ASN A 144 -14.44 -8.83 -0.35
C ASN A 144 -15.81 -8.47 -0.96
N GLU A 145 -16.80 -8.38 -0.07
CA GLU A 145 -18.19 -8.01 -0.40
C GLU A 145 -18.43 -6.50 -0.27
N LEU A 146 -17.40 -5.72 0.08
CA LEU A 146 -17.49 -4.28 0.27
C LEU A 146 -16.79 -3.50 -0.85
N PRO A 147 -17.32 -2.32 -1.25
CA PRO A 147 -16.59 -1.40 -2.11
C PRO A 147 -15.22 -1.07 -1.53
N THR A 148 -14.22 -0.91 -2.38
CA THR A 148 -12.84 -0.59 -1.97
C THR A 148 -12.42 0.74 -2.54
N THR A 149 -12.03 1.66 -1.67
CA THR A 149 -11.35 2.89 -2.05
C THR A 149 -9.85 2.63 -2.12
N THR A 150 -9.24 2.99 -3.24
CA THR A 150 -7.80 2.86 -3.50
C THR A 150 -7.20 4.23 -3.84
N VAL A 151 -6.07 4.56 -3.24
CA VAL A 151 -5.27 5.74 -3.58
C VAL A 151 -3.84 5.30 -3.86
N LYS A 152 -3.31 5.64 -5.04
CA LYS A 152 -1.92 5.37 -5.37
C LYS A 152 -1.13 6.64 -5.56
N TYR A 153 0.10 6.62 -5.10
CA TYR A 153 1.10 7.64 -5.36
C TYR A 153 2.22 7.04 -6.19
N TYR A 154 2.48 7.65 -7.34
CA TYR A 154 3.64 7.37 -8.17
C TYR A 154 4.66 8.48 -7.92
N VAL A 155 5.72 8.14 -7.20
CA VAL A 155 6.75 9.10 -6.77
C VAL A 155 8.04 8.83 -7.57
N PRO A 156 8.58 9.80 -8.31
CA PRO A 156 9.82 9.61 -9.05
C PRO A 156 11.00 9.44 -8.09
N ILE A 157 11.88 8.47 -8.36
CA ILE A 157 13.12 8.30 -7.62
C ILE A 157 14.13 9.36 -8.09
N PRO A 158 14.68 10.19 -7.20
CA PRO A 158 15.63 11.23 -7.59
C PRO A 158 16.82 10.67 -8.38
N ALA A 159 17.18 11.35 -9.47
CA ALA A 159 18.29 10.96 -10.35
C ALA A 159 18.17 9.55 -10.98
N ALA A 160 16.96 9.00 -11.05
CA ALA A 160 16.62 7.78 -11.78
C ALA A 160 15.37 8.00 -12.65
N ASP A 161 15.20 7.20 -13.70
CA ASP A 161 13.98 7.14 -14.52
C ASP A 161 13.01 6.05 -14.01
N GLU A 162 12.97 5.88 -12.69
CA GLU A 162 12.23 4.87 -11.96
C GLU A 162 11.27 5.51 -10.95
N TRP A 163 10.35 4.70 -10.44
CA TRP A 163 9.24 5.16 -9.61
C TRP A 163 9.06 4.26 -8.39
N LEU A 164 8.74 4.87 -7.25
CA LEU A 164 8.17 4.17 -6.11
C LEU A 164 6.66 4.32 -6.16
N ILE A 165 5.94 3.22 -5.94
CA ILE A 165 4.49 3.20 -5.91
C ILE A 165 4.04 2.94 -4.47
N MET A 166 3.25 3.84 -3.90
CA MET A 166 2.54 3.62 -2.65
C MET A 166 1.07 3.41 -2.95
N SER A 167 0.55 2.20 -2.75
CA SER A 167 -0.85 1.84 -3.01
C SER A 167 -1.59 1.62 -1.70
N PHE A 168 -2.43 2.57 -1.35
CA PHE A 168 -3.31 2.52 -0.17
C PHE A 168 -4.68 1.97 -0.54
N SER A 169 -5.29 1.18 0.35
CA SER A 169 -6.65 0.71 0.17
C SER A 169 -7.44 0.62 1.48
N THR A 170 -8.76 0.79 1.38
CA THR A 170 -9.69 0.55 2.49
C THR A 170 -11.06 0.10 1.98
N PRO A 171 -11.70 -0.89 2.63
CA PRO A 171 -13.09 -1.28 2.35
C PRO A 171 -14.12 -0.43 3.13
N LEU A 172 -13.71 0.69 3.75
CA LEU A 172 -14.57 1.51 4.62
C LEU A 172 -15.20 2.67 3.87
N ASP A 173 -16.18 2.38 3.02
CA ASP A 173 -16.89 3.39 2.21
C ASP A 173 -17.40 4.60 3.04
N PRO A 174 -18.07 4.43 4.21
CA PRO A 174 -18.56 5.57 4.99
C PRO A 174 -17.46 6.49 5.54
N LEU A 175 -16.23 5.98 5.68
CA LEU A 175 -15.08 6.71 6.18
C LEU A 175 -14.03 6.96 5.08
N ALA A 176 -14.36 6.67 3.82
CA ALA A 176 -13.39 6.70 2.72
C ALA A 176 -12.68 8.05 2.64
N LYS A 177 -13.41 9.15 2.79
CA LYS A 177 -12.82 10.50 2.76
C LYS A 177 -11.80 10.74 3.87
N GLN A 178 -12.08 10.29 5.09
CA GLN A 178 -11.18 10.43 6.24
C GLN A 178 -9.96 9.53 6.07
N MET A 179 -10.17 8.30 5.62
CA MET A 179 -9.09 7.35 5.33
C MET A 179 -8.17 7.87 4.22
N VAL A 180 -8.75 8.48 3.18
CA VAL A 180 -7.97 9.14 2.12
C VAL A 180 -7.12 10.28 2.68
N GLY A 181 -7.67 11.11 3.57
CA GLY A 181 -6.88 12.14 4.25
C GLY A 181 -5.73 11.57 5.09
N LEU A 182 -5.93 10.41 5.73
CA LEU A 182 -4.87 9.68 6.41
C LEU A 182 -3.80 9.16 5.43
N PHE A 183 -4.21 8.60 4.30
CA PHE A 183 -3.29 8.11 3.26
C PHE A 183 -2.45 9.24 2.68
N ASP A 184 -3.08 10.38 2.41
CA ASP A 184 -2.40 11.59 1.93
C ASP A 184 -1.37 12.07 2.96
N ALA A 185 -1.71 12.07 4.25
CA ALA A 185 -0.77 12.44 5.32
C ALA A 185 0.41 11.46 5.43
N VAL A 186 0.19 10.14 5.32
CA VAL A 186 1.27 9.14 5.32
C VAL A 186 2.18 9.33 4.12
N ALA A 187 1.60 9.45 2.92
CA ALA A 187 2.35 9.65 1.69
C ALA A 187 3.23 10.92 1.74
N ASP A 188 2.76 11.99 2.38
CA ASP A 188 3.52 13.25 2.52
C ASP A 188 4.79 13.11 3.39
N THR A 189 4.86 12.10 4.25
CA THR A 189 6.05 11.83 5.10
C THR A 189 7.18 11.14 4.35
N LEU A 190 6.93 10.67 3.13
CA LEU A 190 7.94 9.99 2.31
C LEU A 190 9.12 10.91 2.07
N HIS A 191 10.32 10.41 2.38
CA HIS A 191 11.57 11.08 2.04
C HIS A 191 12.65 10.08 1.66
N TRP A 192 13.54 10.52 0.78
CA TRP A 192 14.65 9.72 0.25
C TRP A 192 15.87 9.77 1.16
N SER A 193 16.63 8.68 1.24
CA SER A 193 17.89 8.59 2.00
C SER A 193 19.03 7.89 1.26
#